data_AF-A0A538C2F2-F1
#
_entry.id   AF-A0A538C2F2-F1
#
_cell.length_a   1.000
_cell.length_b   1.000
_cell.length_c   1.000
_cell.angle_alpha   90.00
_cell.angle_beta   90.00
_cell.angle_gamma   90.00
#
_symmetry.space_group_name_H-M   'P 1'
#
loop_
_entity.id
_entity.type
_entity.pdbx_description
1 polymer ?
#
loop_
_entity_poly.entity_id
_entity_poly.type
_entity_poly.pdbx_seq_one_letter_code
_entity_poly.pdbx_strand_id
1 'polypeptide(L)'
;MDPSELAYAGIARQAELIAAREVSARELLDLYLARIERFDPLLNAFRVVFTERARLEADQADARRGAGEARPLLGVPIAVKDDLDVAGEVTAWGTNAHGPPAQADAEVVRRLRDAGAVIIGKTNVPELTIFPFTESATFGVTRNPWDLQRAPGGSSGGSAAAVAAGLVGAALGSDGAGSIRIPSAWCGLFGLKPQRGRVSLAPRPRAWHGLSVNGVLTRRVADTALFHDVASGTTDIDRDSAPSPAQPFSTSAATPPRRLRIAYSTRFPPGVIARLDGDAARALTETVELLRSLGHELTEHDPDYGLAAIPQVLVRYLRGIHDDAAGMAHPRRLERRTRGMGRMGAVIPEALLERSLAGEEQFTRRLNSVLEQHDVLITPTTATPPPRIGQFQGRGALWTLNMVAGMVPYNGVWNVTGQPAASVPAGFGADGLPRGVQLVGRPGDEAALLALAGQIEAERQWPAERPPEFA
;
A
#
# COMPACT_ATOMS: atom_id res chain seq x y z
N MET A 1 12.69 -18.34 20.17
CA MET A 1 11.37 -18.05 19.56
C MET A 1 11.14 -19.06 18.44
N ASP A 2 9.91 -19.51 18.23
CA ASP A 2 9.58 -20.35 17.07
C ASP A 2 9.88 -19.59 15.76
N PRO A 3 10.51 -20.20 14.73
CA PRO A 3 10.86 -19.51 13.49
C PRO A 3 9.65 -18.93 12.74
N SER A 4 8.48 -19.58 12.80
CA SER A 4 7.26 -19.03 12.20
C SER A 4 6.79 -17.81 12.98
N GLU A 5 6.72 -17.89 14.31
CA GLU A 5 6.42 -16.73 15.16
C GLU A 5 7.36 -15.54 14.89
N LEU A 6 8.65 -15.79 14.70
CA LEU A 6 9.62 -14.74 14.37
C LEU A 6 9.34 -14.11 12.99
N ALA A 7 9.10 -14.92 11.96
CA ALA A 7 8.75 -14.43 10.63
C ALA A 7 7.44 -13.62 10.64
N TYR A 8 6.50 -14.05 11.49
CA TYR A 8 5.21 -13.40 11.69
C TYR A 8 5.21 -12.38 12.85
N ALA A 9 6.35 -11.96 13.40
CA ALA A 9 6.37 -11.01 14.53
C ALA A 9 6.01 -9.56 14.11
N GLY A 10 6.45 -9.13 12.93
CA GLY A 10 6.37 -7.73 12.48
C GLY A 10 7.66 -6.96 12.75
N ILE A 11 7.93 -5.90 11.98
CA ILE A 11 9.20 -5.17 12.04
C ILE A 11 9.45 -4.47 13.38
N ALA A 12 8.40 -4.01 14.08
CA ALA A 12 8.55 -3.39 15.39
C ALA A 12 9.07 -4.41 16.42
N ARG A 13 8.42 -5.59 16.47
CA ARG A 13 8.84 -6.66 17.38
C ARG A 13 10.20 -7.25 16.98
N GLN A 14 10.49 -7.36 15.67
CA GLN A 14 11.79 -7.83 15.19
C GLN A 14 12.92 -6.86 15.57
N ALA A 15 12.68 -5.54 15.48
CA ALA A 15 13.64 -4.53 15.93
C ALA A 15 13.93 -4.65 17.43
N GLU A 16 12.90 -4.87 18.26
CA GLU A 16 13.05 -5.10 19.71
C GLU A 16 13.90 -6.35 20.01
N LEU A 17 13.62 -7.47 19.34
CA LEU A 17 14.36 -8.73 19.53
C LEU A 17 15.84 -8.58 19.16
N ILE A 18 16.14 -7.87 18.06
CA ILE A 18 17.52 -7.57 17.66
C ILE A 18 18.19 -6.63 18.67
N ALA A 19 17.49 -5.60 19.14
CA ALA A 19 18.01 -4.68 20.15
C ALA A 19 18.31 -5.40 21.47
N ALA A 20 17.45 -6.35 21.87
CA ALA A 20 17.61 -7.20 23.05
C ALA A 20 18.65 -8.33 22.86
N ARG A 21 19.21 -8.48 21.65
CA ARG A 21 20.13 -9.57 21.28
C ARG A 21 19.54 -10.97 21.48
N GLU A 22 18.22 -11.08 21.38
CA GLU A 22 17.51 -12.37 21.37
C GLU A 22 17.62 -13.07 20.01
N VAL A 23 17.80 -12.28 18.94
CA VAL A 23 18.01 -12.71 17.55
C VAL A 23 19.00 -11.73 16.91
N SER A 24 19.96 -12.20 16.12
CA SER A 24 20.84 -11.35 15.32
C SER A 24 20.19 -10.91 13.99
N ALA A 25 20.70 -9.84 13.38
CA ALA A 25 20.27 -9.42 12.05
C ALA A 25 20.50 -10.53 11.01
N ARG A 26 21.63 -11.24 11.12
CA ARG A 26 21.95 -12.39 10.27
C ARG A 26 20.97 -13.54 10.42
N GLU A 27 20.63 -13.95 11.64
CA GLU A 27 19.67 -15.03 11.88
C GLU A 27 18.27 -14.68 11.35
N LEU A 28 17.81 -13.44 11.56
CA LEU A 28 16.51 -12.99 11.03
C LEU A 28 16.51 -12.97 9.49
N LEU A 29 17.60 -12.50 8.88
CA LEU A 29 17.72 -12.50 7.43
C LEU A 29 17.73 -13.91 6.85
N ASP A 30 18.55 -14.81 7.39
CA ASP A 30 18.66 -16.18 6.89
C ASP A 30 17.33 -16.95 7.04
N LEU A 31 16.55 -16.66 8.09
CA LEU A 31 15.16 -17.13 8.21
C LEU A 31 14.31 -16.69 7.02
N TYR A 32 14.31 -15.41 6.67
CA TYR A 32 13.51 -14.93 5.53
C TYR A 32 14.02 -15.46 4.20
N LEU A 33 15.34 -15.54 3.99
CA LEU A 33 15.91 -16.09 2.76
C LEU A 33 15.48 -17.56 2.56
N ALA A 34 15.52 -18.37 3.62
CA ALA A 34 15.05 -19.75 3.58
C ALA A 34 13.54 -19.86 3.30
N ARG A 35 12.74 -18.96 3.88
CA ARG A 35 11.29 -18.91 3.60
C ARG A 35 11.00 -18.48 2.15
N ILE A 36 11.71 -17.48 1.64
CA ILE A 36 11.59 -17.02 0.25
C ILE A 36 11.93 -18.15 -0.70
N GLU A 37 13.07 -18.82 -0.51
CA GLU A 37 13.47 -19.98 -1.34
C GLU A 37 12.40 -21.07 -1.36
N ARG A 38 11.78 -21.35 -0.21
CA ARG A 38 10.76 -22.39 -0.08
C ARG A 38 9.41 -22.01 -0.70
N PHE A 39 8.95 -20.78 -0.49
CA PHE A 39 7.54 -20.41 -0.70
C PHE A 39 7.30 -19.43 -1.84
N ASP A 40 8.27 -18.60 -2.19
CA ASP A 40 8.11 -17.66 -3.30
C ASP A 40 7.89 -18.35 -4.66
N PRO A 41 8.39 -19.58 -4.94
CA PRO A 41 8.02 -20.28 -6.17
C PRO A 41 6.50 -20.52 -6.34
N LEU A 42 5.73 -20.55 -5.24
CA LEU A 42 4.27 -20.65 -5.29
C LEU A 42 3.64 -19.28 -5.56
N LEU A 43 4.17 -18.22 -4.95
CA LEU A 43 3.56 -16.90 -4.92
C LEU A 43 4.02 -15.97 -6.04
N ASN A 44 5.29 -16.07 -6.46
CA ASN A 44 5.97 -15.15 -7.34
C ASN A 44 5.82 -13.70 -6.84
N ALA A 45 6.12 -13.48 -5.56
CA ALA A 45 6.02 -12.19 -4.88
C ALA A 45 7.27 -11.33 -5.07
N PHE A 46 8.46 -11.93 -5.16
CA PHE A 46 9.71 -11.22 -5.44
C PHE A 46 10.04 -11.20 -6.93
N ARG A 47 10.45 -10.03 -7.44
CA ARG A 47 11.11 -9.91 -8.75
C ARG A 47 12.57 -10.35 -8.64
N VAL A 48 13.23 -9.89 -7.58
CA VAL A 48 14.65 -10.16 -7.31
C VAL A 48 14.90 -10.17 -5.80
N VAL A 49 15.75 -11.08 -5.35
CA VAL A 49 16.19 -11.22 -3.97
C VAL A 49 17.68 -10.90 -3.90
N PHE A 50 18.09 -10.08 -2.96
CA PHE A 50 19.46 -9.56 -2.84
C PHE A 50 20.33 -10.42 -1.91
N THR A 51 20.26 -11.76 -2.00
CA THR A 51 20.85 -12.70 -1.04
C THR A 51 22.23 -12.30 -0.50
N GLU A 52 23.22 -12.16 -1.37
CA GLU A 52 24.61 -11.85 -0.94
C GLU A 52 24.75 -10.42 -0.40
N ARG A 53 24.11 -9.44 -1.04
CA ARG A 53 24.13 -8.03 -0.58
C ARG A 53 23.43 -7.88 0.77
N ALA A 54 22.26 -8.49 0.93
CA ALA A 54 21.50 -8.45 2.16
C ALA A 54 22.26 -9.13 3.31
N ARG A 55 22.94 -10.25 3.03
CA ARG A 55 23.83 -10.92 3.99
C ARG A 55 24.93 -9.98 4.49
N LEU A 56 25.65 -9.34 3.57
CA LEU A 56 26.67 -8.37 3.94
C LEU A 56 26.10 -7.21 4.78
N GLU A 57 24.94 -6.66 4.41
CA GLU A 57 24.26 -5.59 5.15
C GLU A 57 23.82 -6.02 6.56
N ALA A 58 23.38 -7.28 6.72
CA ALA A 58 23.02 -7.85 8.03
C ALA A 58 24.25 -8.05 8.93
N ASP A 59 25.37 -8.58 8.39
CA ASP A 59 26.62 -8.72 9.16
C ASP A 59 27.14 -7.36 9.63
N GLN A 60 27.02 -6.32 8.78
CA GLN A 60 27.35 -4.95 9.14
C GLN A 60 26.41 -4.36 10.20
N ALA A 61 25.11 -4.69 10.17
CA ALA A 61 24.18 -4.30 11.22
C ALA A 61 24.52 -4.94 12.57
N ASP A 62 24.88 -6.23 12.60
CA ASP A 62 25.32 -6.91 13.82
C ASP A 62 26.63 -6.32 14.37
N ALA A 63 27.60 -6.00 13.51
CA ALA A 63 28.84 -5.33 13.91
C ALA A 63 28.57 -3.94 14.51
N ARG A 64 27.71 -3.14 13.87
CA ARG A 64 27.28 -1.82 14.39
C ARG A 64 26.57 -1.94 15.74
N ARG A 65 25.70 -2.93 15.91
CA ARG A 65 25.05 -3.24 17.19
C ARG A 65 26.07 -3.62 18.26
N GLY A 66 27.10 -4.39 17.90
CA GLY A 66 28.22 -4.73 18.77
C GLY A 66 29.01 -3.50 19.24
N ALA A 67 29.15 -2.50 18.38
CA ALA A 67 29.79 -1.21 18.66
C ALA A 67 28.90 -0.22 19.44
N GLY A 68 27.68 -0.60 19.84
CA GLY A 68 26.77 0.23 20.64
C GLY A 68 25.87 1.15 19.82
N GLU A 69 25.82 0.99 18.50
CA GLU A 69 24.89 1.77 17.68
C GLU A 69 23.43 1.35 17.89
N ALA A 70 22.54 2.33 17.95
CA ALA A 70 21.11 2.12 18.09
C ALA A 70 20.37 2.92 17.02
N ARG A 71 19.76 2.21 16.07
CA ARG A 71 18.84 2.79 15.08
C ARG A 71 17.52 2.02 15.10
N PRO A 72 16.39 2.66 14.74
CA PRO A 72 15.05 2.07 14.91
C PRO A 72 14.84 0.75 14.16
N LEU A 73 15.53 0.55 13.04
CA LEU A 73 15.39 -0.62 12.18
C LEU A 73 16.73 -1.35 11.97
N LEU A 74 17.71 -1.15 12.86
CA LEU A 74 19.06 -1.72 12.69
C LEU A 74 19.00 -3.24 12.56
N GLY A 75 19.27 -3.74 11.35
CA GLY A 75 19.30 -5.16 11.02
C GLY A 75 17.96 -5.77 10.58
N VAL A 76 16.88 -4.98 10.49
CA VAL A 76 15.54 -5.49 10.14
C VAL A 76 15.39 -5.60 8.60
N PRO A 77 15.08 -6.79 8.05
CA PRO A 77 14.84 -6.97 6.62
C PRO A 77 13.52 -6.32 6.14
N ILE A 78 13.59 -5.55 5.05
CA ILE A 78 12.44 -4.89 4.40
C ILE A 78 12.51 -5.09 2.89
N ALA A 79 11.38 -5.40 2.26
CA ALA A 79 11.27 -5.52 0.81
C ALA A 79 10.81 -4.20 0.16
N VAL A 80 11.25 -3.94 -1.07
CA VAL A 80 10.97 -2.69 -1.79
C VAL A 80 10.09 -2.96 -3.01
N LYS A 81 9.01 -2.21 -3.21
CA LYS A 81 8.20 -2.34 -4.42
C LYS A 81 9.01 -1.98 -5.68
N ASP A 82 8.83 -2.71 -6.78
CA ASP A 82 9.62 -2.52 -8.00
C ASP A 82 9.21 -1.31 -8.87
N ASP A 83 8.67 -0.27 -8.23
CA ASP A 83 8.53 1.10 -8.74
C ASP A 83 9.39 2.12 -7.98
N LEU A 84 10.12 1.66 -6.97
CA LEU A 84 11.06 2.45 -6.18
C LEU A 84 12.50 2.08 -6.54
N ASP A 85 13.33 3.11 -6.65
CA ASP A 85 14.72 2.96 -7.01
C ASP A 85 15.54 2.42 -5.83
N VAL A 86 16.35 1.39 -6.11
CA VAL A 86 17.36 0.86 -5.20
C VAL A 86 18.69 0.94 -5.94
N ALA A 87 19.68 1.62 -5.37
CA ALA A 87 20.96 1.87 -5.99
C ALA A 87 21.62 0.55 -6.43
N GLY A 88 22.05 0.50 -7.69
CA GLY A 88 22.69 -0.66 -8.32
C GLY A 88 21.73 -1.73 -8.86
N GLU A 89 20.41 -1.57 -8.72
CA GLU A 89 19.41 -2.51 -9.23
C GLU A 89 18.45 -1.84 -10.24
N VAL A 90 17.92 -2.63 -11.16
CA VAL A 90 16.87 -2.18 -12.09
C VAL A 90 15.56 -1.87 -11.34
N THR A 91 14.92 -0.77 -11.71
CA THR A 91 13.49 -0.54 -11.41
C THR A 91 12.69 -0.91 -12.64
N ALA A 92 12.08 -2.10 -12.63
CA ALA A 92 11.51 -2.68 -13.84
C ALA A 92 10.06 -2.27 -14.08
N TRP A 93 9.35 -1.75 -13.07
CA TRP A 93 7.95 -1.34 -13.19
C TRP A 93 7.05 -2.47 -13.73
N GLY A 94 7.39 -3.73 -13.43
CA GLY A 94 6.62 -4.88 -13.92
C GLY A 94 6.73 -5.15 -15.43
N THR A 95 7.72 -4.59 -16.12
CA THR A 95 7.89 -4.73 -17.58
C THR A 95 9.35 -4.86 -18.00
N ASN A 96 9.62 -5.44 -19.18
CA ASN A 96 10.95 -5.45 -19.81
C ASN A 96 11.22 -4.19 -20.66
N ALA A 97 10.36 -3.18 -20.56
CA ALA A 97 10.52 -1.86 -21.18
C ALA A 97 11.46 -0.91 -20.40
N HIS A 98 12.02 -1.38 -19.28
CA HIS A 98 12.83 -0.61 -18.34
C HIS A 98 14.20 -0.20 -18.90
N GLY A 99 14.82 0.77 -18.21
CA GLY A 99 16.18 1.25 -18.47
C GLY A 99 17.26 0.50 -17.68
N PRO A 100 18.48 1.06 -17.60
CA PRO A 100 19.56 0.49 -16.81
C PRO A 100 19.29 0.56 -15.29
N PRO A 101 20.12 -0.09 -14.45
CA PRO A 101 20.04 0.02 -13.00
C PRO A 101 20.05 1.46 -12.48
N ALA A 102 19.32 1.72 -11.40
CA ALA A 102 19.29 3.02 -10.75
C ALA A 102 20.64 3.37 -10.12
N GLN A 103 21.04 4.64 -10.22
CA GLN A 103 22.31 5.12 -9.68
C GLN A 103 22.25 5.46 -8.18
N ALA A 104 21.05 5.78 -7.68
CA ALA A 104 20.81 6.16 -6.30
C ALA A 104 19.50 5.53 -5.81
N ASP A 105 19.39 5.39 -4.49
CA ASP A 105 18.15 5.01 -3.83
C ASP A 105 17.09 6.10 -4.00
N ALA A 106 15.83 5.71 -4.10
CA ALA A 106 14.73 6.63 -3.84
C ALA A 106 14.81 7.10 -2.38
N GLU A 107 14.31 8.31 -2.09
CA GLU A 107 14.51 8.93 -0.76
C GLU A 107 13.95 8.06 0.38
N VAL A 108 12.80 7.42 0.15
CA VAL A 108 12.21 6.49 1.14
C VAL A 108 13.12 5.29 1.43
N VAL A 109 13.79 4.74 0.42
CA VAL A 109 14.73 3.60 0.58
C VAL A 109 15.97 4.08 1.33
N ARG A 110 16.51 5.25 0.97
CA ARG A 110 17.65 5.87 1.64
C ARG A 110 17.38 6.07 3.14
N ARG A 111 16.20 6.59 3.51
CA ARG A 111 15.79 6.79 4.92
C ARG A 111 15.66 5.49 5.70
N LEU A 112 15.15 4.43 5.07
CA LEU A 112 15.10 3.11 5.71
C LEU A 112 16.50 2.56 5.99
N ARG A 113 17.43 2.71 5.04
CA ARG A 113 18.85 2.34 5.25
C ARG A 113 19.51 3.17 6.33
N ASP A 114 19.20 4.47 6.38
CA ASP A 114 19.65 5.37 7.44
C ASP A 114 19.10 4.97 8.80
N ALA A 115 17.90 4.40 8.89
CA ALA A 115 17.38 3.79 10.11
C ALA A 115 17.95 2.38 10.39
N GLY A 116 18.82 1.88 9.53
CA GLY A 116 19.54 0.62 9.69
C GLY A 116 18.86 -0.61 9.08
N ALA A 117 17.78 -0.44 8.31
CA ALA A 117 17.10 -1.54 7.65
C ALA A 117 17.99 -2.23 6.60
N VAL A 118 17.81 -3.54 6.46
CA VAL A 118 18.44 -4.37 5.42
C VAL A 118 17.46 -4.51 4.27
N ILE A 119 17.84 -4.11 3.06
CA ILE A 119 16.94 -4.23 1.91
C ILE A 119 17.10 -5.63 1.32
N ILE A 120 16.07 -6.47 1.45
CA ILE A 120 16.16 -7.91 1.11
C ILE A 120 15.91 -8.20 -0.37
N GLY A 121 15.21 -7.32 -1.09
CA GLY A 121 14.87 -7.54 -2.49
C GLY A 121 13.80 -6.58 -3.01
N LYS A 122 13.40 -6.78 -4.27
CA LYS A 122 12.30 -6.03 -4.90
C LYS A 122 11.10 -6.92 -5.21
N THR A 123 9.89 -6.44 -4.95
CA THR A 123 8.64 -7.20 -5.11
C THR A 123 7.97 -6.93 -6.45
N ASN A 124 7.26 -7.94 -6.96
CA ASN A 124 6.54 -7.87 -8.23
C ASN A 124 5.38 -6.88 -8.19
N VAL A 125 5.16 -6.24 -9.34
CA VAL A 125 4.09 -5.28 -9.61
C VAL A 125 3.47 -5.59 -10.99
N PRO A 126 2.22 -5.20 -11.28
CA PRO A 126 1.72 -5.21 -12.64
C PRO A 126 2.47 -4.17 -13.48
N GLU A 127 2.47 -4.37 -14.80
CA GLU A 127 3.14 -3.45 -15.72
C GLU A 127 2.71 -1.99 -15.50
N LEU A 128 3.72 -1.12 -15.33
CA LEU A 128 3.64 0.30 -14.98
C LEU A 128 2.81 0.60 -13.72
N THR A 129 2.60 -0.38 -12.86
CA THR A 129 1.84 -0.24 -11.60
C THR A 129 0.38 0.19 -11.78
N ILE A 130 -0.21 -0.07 -12.96
CA ILE A 130 -1.50 0.53 -13.33
C ILE A 130 -2.71 -0.27 -12.89
N PHE A 131 -2.58 -1.56 -12.55
CA PHE A 131 -3.73 -2.41 -12.27
C PHE A 131 -3.88 -2.79 -10.78
N PRO A 132 -5.11 -3.01 -10.30
CA PRO A 132 -5.36 -3.56 -8.97
C PRO A 132 -5.24 -5.09 -8.94
N PHE A 133 -4.46 -5.68 -9.83
CA PHE A 133 -4.09 -7.09 -9.85
C PHE A 133 -2.63 -7.17 -10.32
N THR A 134 -1.87 -8.17 -9.87
CA THR A 134 -0.43 -8.25 -10.14
C THR A 134 -0.15 -9.39 -11.11
N GLU A 135 -0.30 -9.07 -12.40
CA GLU A 135 -0.04 -9.97 -13.53
C GLU A 135 0.69 -9.17 -14.61
N SER A 136 1.79 -9.71 -15.13
CA SER A 136 2.51 -9.14 -16.28
C SER A 136 3.02 -10.25 -17.20
N ALA A 137 3.16 -9.94 -18.49
CA ALA A 137 3.78 -10.85 -19.45
C ALA A 137 5.28 -11.05 -19.18
N THR A 138 5.94 -10.10 -18.50
CA THR A 138 7.39 -10.14 -18.24
C THR A 138 7.73 -10.98 -17.02
N PHE A 139 7.05 -10.73 -15.89
CA PHE A 139 7.37 -11.34 -14.60
C PHE A 139 6.28 -12.32 -14.13
N GLY A 140 5.30 -12.63 -14.96
CA GLY A 140 4.26 -13.62 -14.66
C GLY A 140 3.20 -13.10 -13.69
N VAL A 141 2.60 -14.04 -12.97
CA VAL A 141 1.47 -13.80 -12.07
C VAL A 141 1.94 -13.90 -10.63
N THR A 142 1.66 -12.87 -9.82
CA THR A 142 1.74 -13.00 -8.36
C THR A 142 0.42 -13.54 -7.83
N ARG A 143 0.48 -14.50 -6.89
CA ARG A 143 -0.68 -15.18 -6.31
C ARG A 143 -1.01 -14.67 -4.92
N ASN A 144 -2.29 -14.72 -4.56
CA ASN A 144 -2.77 -14.42 -3.22
C ASN A 144 -2.43 -15.58 -2.25
N PRO A 145 -1.75 -15.33 -1.12
CA PRO A 145 -1.44 -16.39 -0.15
C PRO A 145 -2.66 -17.08 0.46
N TRP A 146 -3.85 -16.45 0.43
CA TRP A 146 -5.09 -17.05 0.94
C TRP A 146 -5.82 -17.93 -0.09
N ASP A 147 -5.54 -17.74 -1.38
CA ASP A 147 -6.07 -18.56 -2.48
C ASP A 147 -5.18 -18.38 -3.71
N LEU A 148 -4.38 -19.41 -4.01
CA LEU A 148 -3.43 -19.40 -5.13
C LEU A 148 -4.09 -19.30 -6.52
N GLN A 149 -5.42 -19.34 -6.63
CA GLN A 149 -6.15 -19.11 -7.88
C GLN A 149 -6.56 -17.63 -8.08
N ARG A 150 -6.19 -16.74 -7.14
CA ARG A 150 -6.60 -15.33 -7.14
C ARG A 150 -5.42 -14.36 -7.09
N ALA A 151 -5.68 -13.15 -7.56
CA ALA A 151 -4.70 -12.07 -7.47
C ALA A 151 -4.61 -11.55 -6.02
N PRO A 152 -3.41 -11.15 -5.54
CA PRO A 152 -3.21 -10.52 -4.23
C PRO A 152 -3.66 -9.05 -4.21
N GLY A 153 -4.19 -8.53 -5.33
CA GLY A 153 -4.43 -7.11 -5.55
C GLY A 153 -3.27 -6.43 -6.28
N GLY A 154 -3.30 -5.10 -6.30
CA GLY A 154 -2.29 -4.33 -6.99
C GLY A 154 -2.43 -2.82 -6.81
N SER A 155 -1.43 -2.05 -7.20
CA SER A 155 -0.21 -2.53 -7.85
C SER A 155 0.87 -3.04 -6.90
N SER A 156 0.71 -2.92 -5.59
CA SER A 156 1.68 -3.46 -4.61
C SER A 156 1.41 -4.92 -4.23
N GLY A 157 1.00 -5.76 -5.20
CA GLY A 157 0.56 -7.13 -4.91
C GLY A 157 1.69 -8.08 -4.51
N GLY A 158 2.90 -7.93 -5.08
CA GLY A 158 4.08 -8.66 -4.59
C GLY A 158 4.42 -8.31 -3.15
N SER A 159 4.36 -7.02 -2.79
CA SER A 159 4.55 -6.55 -1.41
C SER A 159 3.54 -7.17 -0.46
N ALA A 160 2.25 -7.19 -0.82
CA ALA A 160 1.21 -7.80 0.01
C ALA A 160 1.38 -9.31 0.15
N ALA A 161 1.63 -10.02 -0.96
CA ALA A 161 1.83 -11.47 -0.94
C ALA A 161 3.03 -11.86 -0.07
N ALA A 162 4.15 -11.14 -0.19
CA ALA A 162 5.36 -11.38 0.60
C ALA A 162 5.11 -11.19 2.11
N VAL A 163 4.42 -10.11 2.50
CA VAL A 163 4.13 -9.81 3.92
C VAL A 163 3.09 -10.79 4.50
N ALA A 164 2.03 -11.09 3.75
CA ALA A 164 0.97 -12.00 4.21
C ALA A 164 1.45 -13.44 4.37
N ALA A 165 2.38 -13.91 3.53
CA ALA A 165 2.99 -15.24 3.63
C ALA A 165 4.20 -15.31 4.58
N GLY A 166 4.51 -14.22 5.30
CA GLY A 166 5.65 -14.16 6.22
C GLY A 166 7.00 -14.31 5.52
N LEU A 167 7.14 -13.86 4.27
CA LEU A 167 8.42 -13.81 3.54
C LEU A 167 9.24 -12.56 3.89
N VAL A 168 8.59 -11.56 4.49
CA VAL A 168 9.21 -10.35 5.06
C VAL A 168 8.25 -9.72 6.07
N GLY A 169 8.77 -8.98 7.05
CA GLY A 169 7.95 -8.35 8.11
C GLY A 169 7.18 -7.12 7.63
N ALA A 170 7.74 -6.40 6.66
CA ALA A 170 7.13 -5.25 6.01
C ALA A 170 7.66 -5.10 4.57
N ALA A 171 6.83 -4.55 3.70
CA ALA A 171 7.22 -4.24 2.34
C ALA A 171 6.71 -2.86 1.94
N LEU A 172 7.57 -2.08 1.29
CA LEU A 172 7.16 -0.79 0.71
C LEU A 172 6.06 -1.01 -0.32
N GLY A 173 5.22 0.01 -0.45
CA GLY A 173 4.24 0.13 -1.51
C GLY A 173 4.11 1.57 -1.96
N SER A 174 3.38 1.75 -3.05
CA SER A 174 2.92 3.05 -3.52
C SER A 174 1.43 2.99 -3.79
N ASP A 175 0.73 4.11 -3.64
CA ASP A 175 -0.72 4.20 -3.77
C ASP A 175 -1.10 5.44 -4.58
N GLY A 176 -1.52 5.22 -5.83
CA GLY A 176 -2.07 6.25 -6.73
C GLY A 176 -3.59 6.18 -6.93
N ALA A 177 -4.21 5.06 -6.59
CA ALA A 177 -5.67 4.87 -6.65
C ALA A 177 -6.14 3.69 -5.76
N GLY A 178 -5.43 3.43 -4.66
CA GLY A 178 -5.67 2.30 -3.77
C GLY A 178 -4.56 1.24 -3.75
N SER A 179 -3.42 1.49 -4.38
CA SER A 179 -2.41 0.44 -4.59
C SER A 179 -1.65 -0.04 -3.36
N ILE A 180 -1.86 0.57 -2.18
CA ILE A 180 -1.53 -0.01 -0.87
C ILE A 180 -2.78 -0.65 -0.27
N ARG A 181 -3.89 0.09 -0.24
CA ARG A 181 -5.13 -0.30 0.45
C ARG A 181 -5.80 -1.55 -0.15
N ILE A 182 -5.90 -1.64 -1.48
CA ILE A 182 -6.52 -2.76 -2.20
C ILE A 182 -5.80 -4.07 -1.91
N PRO A 183 -4.48 -4.21 -2.16
CA PRO A 183 -3.80 -5.46 -1.86
C PRO A 183 -3.74 -5.76 -0.36
N SER A 184 -3.74 -4.75 0.51
CA SER A 184 -3.90 -4.98 1.96
C SER A 184 -5.26 -5.61 2.30
N ALA A 185 -6.36 -5.10 1.75
CA ALA A 185 -7.69 -5.65 1.98
C ALA A 185 -7.84 -7.10 1.49
N TRP A 186 -7.26 -7.44 0.33
CA TRP A 186 -7.37 -8.77 -0.25
C TRP A 186 -6.35 -9.78 0.29
N CYS A 187 -5.30 -9.33 0.98
CA CYS A 187 -4.31 -10.20 1.63
C CYS A 187 -4.41 -10.22 3.17
N GLY A 188 -5.40 -9.55 3.76
CA GLY A 188 -5.60 -9.53 5.22
C GLY A 188 -4.52 -8.75 5.97
N LEU A 189 -4.05 -7.64 5.38
CA LEU A 189 -2.99 -6.80 5.93
C LEU A 189 -3.53 -5.44 6.37
N PHE A 190 -2.78 -4.76 7.23
CA PHE A 190 -2.93 -3.34 7.45
C PHE A 190 -2.12 -2.57 6.39
N GLY A 191 -2.71 -1.50 5.84
CA GLY A 191 -2.03 -0.67 4.83
C GLY A 191 -2.47 0.78 4.91
N LEU A 192 -1.54 1.68 5.22
CA LEU A 192 -1.79 3.11 5.29
C LEU A 192 -1.31 3.80 4.01
N LYS A 193 -2.25 4.45 3.31
CA LYS A 193 -1.94 5.52 2.37
C LYS A 193 -1.78 6.81 3.19
N PRO A 194 -0.58 7.36 3.37
CA PRO A 194 -0.41 8.57 4.18
C PRO A 194 -0.98 9.82 3.48
N GLN A 195 -0.98 10.95 4.19
CA GLN A 195 -1.26 12.26 3.61
C GLN A 195 -0.31 12.54 2.44
N ARG A 196 -0.79 13.13 1.35
CA ARG A 196 0.08 13.60 0.27
C ARG A 196 1.10 14.60 0.82
N GLY A 197 2.38 14.39 0.52
CA GLY A 197 3.49 15.17 1.07
C GLY A 197 4.04 14.65 2.39
N ARG A 198 3.53 13.54 2.94
CA ARG A 198 4.07 12.92 4.17
C ARG A 198 5.39 12.21 3.95
N VAL A 199 5.49 11.43 2.87
CA VAL A 199 6.68 10.67 2.48
C VAL A 199 7.12 11.15 1.11
N SER A 200 8.39 11.52 0.99
CA SER A 200 8.98 12.00 -0.27
C SER A 200 8.76 11.02 -1.43
N LEU A 201 8.56 11.57 -2.62
CA LEU A 201 8.50 10.83 -3.89
C LEU A 201 9.80 10.94 -4.69
N ALA A 202 10.83 11.60 -4.15
CA ALA A 202 12.10 11.76 -4.83
C ALA A 202 12.66 10.41 -5.31
N PRO A 203 13.11 10.31 -6.58
CA PRO A 203 13.43 11.42 -7.50
C PRO A 203 12.28 11.89 -8.41
N ARG A 204 11.04 11.40 -8.27
CA ARG A 204 9.91 11.68 -9.17
C ARG A 204 8.90 12.64 -8.52
N PRO A 205 9.13 13.96 -8.54
CA PRO A 205 8.24 14.89 -7.86
C PRO A 205 6.87 14.89 -8.54
N ARG A 206 5.80 14.76 -7.75
CA ARG A 206 4.40 14.83 -8.21
C ARG A 206 3.99 13.73 -9.20
N ALA A 207 4.45 12.50 -8.96
CA ALA A 207 4.05 11.32 -9.74
C ALA A 207 2.52 11.24 -9.94
N TRP A 208 2.12 10.96 -11.18
CA TRP A 208 0.73 10.92 -11.67
C TRP A 208 -0.08 12.16 -11.30
N HIS A 209 0.54 13.34 -11.45
CA HIS A 209 -0.08 14.64 -11.21
C HIS A 209 -0.69 14.77 -9.81
N GLY A 210 0.01 14.23 -8.80
CA GLY A 210 -0.36 14.36 -7.38
C GLY A 210 -1.28 13.27 -6.85
N LEU A 211 -1.41 12.14 -7.57
CA LEU A 211 -2.16 10.98 -7.08
C LEU A 211 -1.33 10.08 -6.17
N SER A 212 -0.04 9.91 -6.50
CA SER A 212 0.80 8.88 -5.88
C SER A 212 1.34 9.32 -4.52
N VAL A 213 1.41 8.37 -3.60
CA VAL A 213 2.18 8.48 -2.35
C VAL A 213 2.94 7.19 -2.09
N ASN A 214 4.02 7.26 -1.32
CA ASN A 214 4.74 6.09 -0.81
C ASN A 214 4.23 5.69 0.57
N GLY A 215 4.22 4.40 0.87
CA GLY A 215 3.82 3.86 2.16
C GLY A 215 4.30 2.42 2.33
N VAL A 216 3.65 1.68 3.22
CA VAL A 216 4.05 0.33 3.61
C VAL A 216 2.84 -0.58 3.79
N LEU A 217 3.05 -1.87 3.54
CA LEU A 217 2.11 -2.94 3.85
C LEU A 217 2.70 -3.77 4.99
N THR A 218 1.90 -4.01 6.03
CA THR A 218 2.33 -4.68 7.26
C THR A 218 1.20 -5.54 7.82
N ARG A 219 1.51 -6.41 8.78
CA ARG A 219 0.48 -7.18 9.51
C ARG A 219 -0.04 -6.43 10.73
N ARG A 220 0.79 -5.57 11.34
CA ARG A 220 0.44 -4.84 12.56
C ARG A 220 0.44 -3.33 12.34
N VAL A 221 -0.45 -2.63 13.05
CA VAL A 221 -0.51 -1.17 13.06
C VAL A 221 0.79 -0.57 13.57
N ALA A 222 1.41 -1.17 14.59
CA ALA A 222 2.69 -0.74 15.15
C ALA A 222 3.84 -0.74 14.13
N ASP A 223 3.84 -1.70 13.20
CA ASP A 223 4.84 -1.80 12.15
C ASP A 223 4.73 -0.63 11.17
N THR A 224 3.50 -0.31 10.73
CA THR A 224 3.24 0.84 9.86
C THR A 224 3.58 2.15 10.56
N ALA A 225 3.29 2.26 11.85
CA ALA A 225 3.61 3.43 12.64
C ALA A 225 5.13 3.66 12.73
N LEU A 226 5.90 2.62 13.06
CA LEU A 226 7.37 2.67 13.08
C LEU A 226 7.95 3.03 11.71
N PHE A 227 7.40 2.46 10.63
CA PHE A 227 7.80 2.83 9.28
C PHE A 227 7.62 4.34 9.03
N HIS A 228 6.47 4.91 9.38
CA HIS A 228 6.21 6.33 9.15
C HIS A 228 7.02 7.25 10.06
N ASP A 229 7.43 6.83 11.26
CA ASP A 229 8.37 7.59 12.09
C ASP A 229 9.74 7.76 11.41
N VAL A 230 10.15 6.76 10.62
CA VAL A 230 11.43 6.76 9.92
C VAL A 230 11.35 7.41 8.53
N ALA A 231 10.30 7.09 7.77
CA ALA A 231 10.21 7.43 6.36
C ALA A 231 9.70 8.86 6.09
N SER A 232 9.00 9.47 7.05
CA SER A 232 8.33 10.76 6.85
C SER A 232 9.28 11.94 6.65
N GLY A 233 8.83 12.92 5.85
CA GLY A 233 9.54 14.15 5.51
C GLY A 233 9.67 14.34 4.00
N THR A 234 10.03 15.54 3.58
CA THR A 234 10.21 15.94 2.17
C THR A 234 11.68 16.23 1.84
N THR A 235 11.93 16.45 0.56
CA THR A 235 13.18 16.97 -0.03
C THR A 235 12.90 18.30 -0.72
N ASP A 236 13.93 18.93 -1.28
CA ASP A 236 13.85 20.20 -2.02
C ASP A 236 13.07 20.10 -3.34
N ILE A 237 13.00 18.92 -3.96
CA ILE A 237 12.26 18.70 -5.20
C ILE A 237 10.77 18.37 -4.99
N ASP A 238 10.38 17.99 -3.76
CA ASP A 238 8.99 17.63 -3.46
C ASP A 238 8.09 18.88 -3.54
N ARG A 239 6.93 18.72 -4.18
CA ARG A 239 5.98 19.83 -4.42
C ARG A 239 4.88 19.93 -3.37
N ASP A 240 4.67 18.86 -2.61
CA ASP A 240 3.68 18.78 -1.54
C ASP A 240 4.42 18.51 -0.22
N SER A 241 3.92 19.07 0.88
CA SER A 241 4.43 18.80 2.23
C SER A 241 3.26 18.64 3.20
N ALA A 242 3.34 17.62 4.06
CA ALA A 242 2.38 17.40 5.13
C ALA A 242 2.90 18.02 6.45
N PRO A 243 2.02 18.57 7.30
CA PRO A 243 2.43 19.08 8.62
C PRO A 243 3.07 17.98 9.46
N SER A 244 4.17 18.27 10.16
CA SER A 244 4.80 17.31 11.08
C SER A 244 3.78 16.79 12.09
N PRO A 245 3.80 15.48 12.42
CA PRO A 245 2.89 14.95 13.42
C PRO A 245 3.23 15.52 14.80
N ALA A 246 2.22 15.69 15.65
CA ALA A 246 2.40 16.25 17.00
C ALA A 246 3.26 15.37 17.91
N GLN A 247 3.32 14.07 17.62
CA GLN A 247 4.11 13.06 18.31
C GLN A 247 4.47 11.93 17.32
N PRO A 248 5.42 11.05 17.67
CA PRO A 248 5.69 9.86 16.86
C PRO A 248 4.43 9.04 16.61
N PHE A 249 4.27 8.55 15.38
CA PHE A 249 3.18 7.68 14.98
C PHE A 249 3.16 6.39 15.80
N SER A 250 4.32 5.85 16.20
CA SER A 250 4.41 4.70 17.12
C SER A 250 3.68 4.97 18.44
N THR A 251 3.84 6.16 19.02
CA THR A 251 3.10 6.59 20.22
C THR A 251 1.59 6.67 19.96
N SER A 252 1.18 7.25 18.83
CA SER A 252 -0.24 7.31 18.44
C SER A 252 -0.85 5.92 18.25
N ALA A 253 -0.15 4.99 17.61
CA ALA A 253 -0.62 3.62 17.40
C ALA A 253 -0.79 2.83 18.71
N ALA A 254 0.05 3.12 19.72
CA ALA A 254 -0.01 2.47 21.03
C ALA A 254 -1.05 3.09 21.99
N THR A 255 -1.63 4.24 21.63
CA THR A 255 -2.53 4.99 22.51
C THR A 255 -3.97 4.88 22.00
N PRO A 256 -4.90 4.30 22.78
CA PRO A 256 -6.32 4.27 22.41
C PRO A 256 -6.85 5.69 22.16
N PRO A 257 -7.64 5.91 21.10
CA PRO A 257 -8.17 7.23 20.80
C PRO A 257 -9.19 7.67 21.86
N ARG A 258 -9.39 8.98 21.97
CA ARG A 258 -10.61 9.51 22.62
C ARG A 258 -11.86 8.98 21.89
N ARG A 259 -13.04 9.19 22.48
CA ARG A 259 -14.32 9.04 21.77
C ARG A 259 -14.29 9.85 20.46
N LEU A 260 -14.65 9.20 19.35
CA LEU A 260 -14.60 9.75 18.00
C LEU A 260 -16.00 9.82 17.41
N ARG A 261 -16.24 10.79 16.53
CA ARG A 261 -17.39 10.83 15.63
C ARG A 261 -17.00 10.16 14.32
N ILE A 262 -17.68 9.11 13.92
CA ILE A 262 -17.30 8.28 12.78
C ILE A 262 -18.48 8.20 11.82
N ALA A 263 -18.28 8.70 10.60
CA ALA A 263 -19.21 8.46 9.51
C ALA A 263 -18.97 7.07 8.93
N TYR A 264 -20.02 6.41 8.44
CA TYR A 264 -19.87 5.25 7.58
C TYR A 264 -20.75 5.37 6.33
N SER A 265 -20.29 4.79 5.22
CA SER A 265 -21.01 4.83 3.95
C SER A 265 -20.66 3.63 3.07
N THR A 266 -21.65 3.17 2.31
CA THR A 266 -21.47 2.20 1.21
C THR A 266 -21.54 2.86 -0.17
N ARG A 267 -21.79 4.19 -0.23
CA ARG A 267 -22.07 4.91 -1.47
C ARG A 267 -20.87 4.91 -2.40
N PHE A 268 -21.13 4.57 -3.67
CA PHE A 268 -20.14 4.68 -4.75
C PHE A 268 -20.08 6.11 -5.32
N PRO A 269 -18.91 6.53 -5.84
CA PRO A 269 -18.85 7.73 -6.66
C PRO A 269 -19.84 7.66 -7.85
N PRO A 270 -20.60 8.74 -8.13
CA PRO A 270 -21.54 8.77 -9.25
C PRO A 270 -20.88 8.43 -10.58
N GLY A 271 -21.54 7.57 -11.37
CA GLY A 271 -21.06 7.11 -12.67
C GLY A 271 -20.23 5.82 -12.63
N VAL A 272 -19.88 5.31 -11.45
CA VAL A 272 -19.24 3.99 -11.33
C VAL A 272 -20.31 2.91 -11.40
N ILE A 273 -20.14 1.96 -12.33
CA ILE A 273 -20.97 0.76 -12.40
C ILE A 273 -20.34 -0.29 -11.49
N ALA A 274 -20.82 -0.36 -10.25
CA ALA A 274 -20.34 -1.29 -9.23
C ALA A 274 -21.51 -1.97 -8.51
N ARG A 275 -21.23 -3.12 -7.91
CA ARG A 275 -22.10 -3.80 -6.96
C ARG A 275 -21.28 -4.12 -5.72
N LEU A 276 -21.85 -3.80 -4.55
CA LEU A 276 -21.23 -4.17 -3.29
C LEU A 276 -21.50 -5.65 -3.01
N ASP A 277 -20.43 -6.40 -2.78
CA ASP A 277 -20.49 -7.78 -2.31
C ASP A 277 -21.09 -7.87 -0.91
N GLY A 278 -21.84 -8.94 -0.66
CA GLY A 278 -22.54 -9.14 0.62
C GLY A 278 -21.59 -9.25 1.80
N ASP A 279 -20.44 -9.92 1.63
CA ASP A 279 -19.44 -10.04 2.70
C ASP A 279 -18.71 -8.73 2.95
N ALA A 280 -18.51 -7.90 1.92
CA ALA A 280 -17.95 -6.56 2.10
C ALA A 280 -18.92 -5.63 2.86
N ALA A 281 -20.22 -5.70 2.57
CA ALA A 281 -21.24 -4.97 3.34
C ALA A 281 -21.31 -5.46 4.79
N ARG A 282 -21.29 -6.78 5.01
CA ARG A 282 -21.29 -7.38 6.34
C ARG A 282 -20.06 -6.98 7.17
N ALA A 283 -18.87 -7.01 6.57
CA ALA A 283 -17.63 -6.59 7.22
C ALA A 283 -17.67 -5.11 7.68
N LEU A 284 -18.29 -4.24 6.87
CA LEU A 284 -18.55 -2.86 7.29
C LEU A 284 -19.50 -2.79 8.49
N THR A 285 -20.65 -3.46 8.41
CA THR A 285 -21.64 -3.48 9.51
C THR A 285 -21.04 -4.00 10.82
N GLU A 286 -20.31 -5.12 10.78
CA GLU A 286 -19.64 -5.68 11.95
C GLU A 286 -18.57 -4.73 12.52
N THR A 287 -17.89 -3.96 11.66
CA THR A 287 -16.92 -2.95 12.12
C THR A 287 -17.62 -1.76 12.77
N VAL A 288 -18.74 -1.31 12.21
CA VAL A 288 -19.59 -0.28 12.81
C VAL A 288 -20.09 -0.74 14.19
N GLU A 289 -20.62 -1.96 14.33
CA GLU A 289 -21.09 -2.43 15.64
C GLU A 289 -19.96 -2.54 16.67
N LEU A 290 -18.77 -3.03 16.27
CA LEU A 290 -17.59 -3.05 17.13
C LEU A 290 -17.20 -1.66 17.62
N LEU A 291 -17.13 -0.68 16.71
CA LEU A 291 -16.75 0.68 17.09
C LEU A 291 -17.83 1.36 17.96
N ARG A 292 -19.11 0.99 17.79
CA ARG A 292 -20.18 1.43 18.68
C ARG A 292 -19.99 0.86 20.08
N SER A 293 -19.68 -0.43 20.22
CA SER A 293 -19.45 -1.06 21.52
C SER A 293 -18.20 -0.51 22.23
N LEU A 294 -17.21 -0.02 21.47
CA LEU A 294 -16.03 0.68 21.98
C LEU A 294 -16.31 2.14 22.38
N GLY A 295 -17.55 2.63 22.22
CA GLY A 295 -18.01 3.91 22.72
C GLY A 295 -17.96 5.08 21.71
N HIS A 296 -17.59 4.84 20.45
CA HIS A 296 -17.61 5.89 19.41
C HIS A 296 -19.03 6.27 18.97
N GLU A 297 -19.18 7.46 18.38
CA GLU A 297 -20.44 7.94 17.80
C GLU A 297 -20.48 7.66 16.32
N LEU A 298 -21.41 6.81 15.87
CA LEU A 298 -21.45 6.31 14.50
C LEU A 298 -22.70 6.79 13.78
N THR A 299 -22.50 7.44 12.64
CA THR A 299 -23.58 8.01 11.83
C THR A 299 -23.44 7.53 10.39
N GLU A 300 -24.53 7.06 9.78
CA GLU A 300 -24.53 6.84 8.34
C GLU A 300 -24.50 8.20 7.65
N HIS A 301 -23.42 8.50 6.93
CA HIS A 301 -23.25 9.77 6.25
C HIS A 301 -22.40 9.58 5.00
N ASP A 302 -23.05 9.75 3.86
CA ASP A 302 -22.42 9.63 2.56
C ASP A 302 -21.44 10.79 2.29
N PRO A 303 -20.24 10.50 1.77
CA PRO A 303 -19.38 11.55 1.23
C PRO A 303 -20.01 12.19 -0.01
N ASP A 304 -19.88 13.50 -0.13
CA ASP A 304 -20.36 14.23 -1.29
C ASP A 304 -19.33 14.17 -2.43
N TYR A 305 -19.36 13.07 -3.19
CA TYR A 305 -18.48 12.87 -4.34
C TYR A 305 -18.69 13.91 -5.46
N GLY A 306 -19.89 14.49 -5.59
CA GLY A 306 -20.25 15.31 -6.75
C GLY A 306 -20.08 14.58 -8.11
N LEU A 307 -20.25 15.32 -9.21
CA LEU A 307 -20.11 14.78 -10.57
C LEU A 307 -18.67 14.75 -11.08
N ALA A 308 -17.75 15.43 -10.36
CA ALA A 308 -16.35 15.55 -10.75
C ALA A 308 -15.46 14.39 -10.26
N ALA A 309 -15.96 13.50 -9.39
CA ALA A 309 -15.14 12.43 -8.80
C ALA A 309 -14.43 11.54 -9.83
N ILE A 310 -15.17 10.98 -10.78
CA ILE A 310 -14.57 10.14 -11.84
C ILE A 310 -13.65 10.96 -12.75
N PRO A 311 -14.07 12.12 -13.31
CA PRO A 311 -13.18 12.94 -14.13
C PRO A 311 -11.86 13.31 -13.44
N GLN A 312 -11.91 13.69 -12.16
CA GLN A 312 -10.73 14.08 -11.38
C GLN A 312 -9.72 12.94 -11.24
N VAL A 313 -10.19 11.73 -10.95
CA VAL A 313 -9.33 10.53 -10.86
C VAL A 313 -8.83 10.16 -12.25
N LEU A 314 -9.73 10.03 -13.23
CA LEU A 314 -9.43 9.41 -14.52
C LEU A 314 -8.48 10.25 -15.37
N VAL A 315 -8.62 11.58 -15.36
CA VAL A 315 -7.75 12.49 -16.12
C VAL A 315 -6.30 12.35 -15.66
N ARG A 316 -6.07 12.43 -14.36
CA ARG A 316 -4.73 12.33 -13.76
C ARG A 316 -4.15 10.93 -13.90
N TYR A 317 -4.98 9.91 -13.68
CA TYR A 317 -4.59 8.52 -13.81
C TYR A 317 -4.15 8.18 -15.24
N LEU A 318 -4.98 8.47 -16.26
CA LEU A 318 -4.62 8.18 -17.65
C LEU A 318 -3.44 9.01 -18.15
N ARG A 319 -3.35 10.30 -17.75
CA ARG A 319 -2.21 11.14 -18.12
C ARG A 319 -0.91 10.67 -17.46
N GLY A 320 -0.95 10.29 -16.17
CA GLY A 320 0.20 9.69 -15.49
C GLY A 320 0.68 8.41 -16.17
N ILE A 321 -0.24 7.54 -16.58
CA ILE A 321 0.11 6.33 -17.35
C ILE A 321 0.73 6.68 -18.70
N HIS A 322 0.20 7.69 -19.38
CA HIS A 322 0.78 8.17 -20.64
C HIS A 322 2.23 8.64 -20.43
N ASP A 323 2.47 9.46 -19.41
CA ASP A 323 3.78 10.04 -19.13
C ASP A 323 4.80 8.96 -18.76
N ASP A 324 4.42 8.01 -17.89
CA ASP A 324 5.27 6.86 -17.54
C ASP A 324 5.54 5.97 -18.76
N ALA A 325 4.51 5.65 -19.56
CA ALA A 325 4.67 4.83 -20.75
C ALA A 325 5.59 5.50 -21.79
N ALA A 326 5.49 6.81 -21.96
CA ALA A 326 6.34 7.60 -22.85
C ALA A 326 7.78 7.73 -22.32
N GLY A 327 7.95 7.75 -20.99
CA GLY A 327 9.24 7.84 -20.31
C GLY A 327 10.02 6.53 -20.21
N MET A 328 9.43 5.39 -20.55
CA MET A 328 10.14 4.10 -20.57
C MET A 328 11.30 4.11 -21.58
N ALA A 329 12.39 3.40 -21.27
CA ALA A 329 13.53 3.29 -22.18
C ALA A 329 13.17 2.55 -23.48
N HIS A 330 12.23 1.61 -23.41
CA HIS A 330 11.77 0.84 -24.56
C HIS A 330 10.23 0.75 -24.64
N PRO A 331 9.51 1.86 -24.91
CA PRO A 331 8.04 1.91 -24.83
C PRO A 331 7.32 0.93 -25.76
N ARG A 332 7.97 0.50 -26.85
CA ARG A 332 7.41 -0.48 -27.78
C ARG A 332 7.28 -1.88 -27.17
N ARG A 333 8.01 -2.18 -26.09
CA ARG A 333 7.97 -3.47 -25.39
C ARG A 333 6.80 -3.58 -24.40
N LEU A 334 6.15 -2.46 -24.07
CA LEU A 334 4.96 -2.45 -23.22
C LEU A 334 3.84 -3.31 -23.79
N GLU A 335 3.07 -3.94 -22.91
CA GLU A 335 1.93 -4.77 -23.28
C GLU A 335 0.90 -3.97 -24.09
N ARG A 336 0.16 -4.67 -24.95
CA ARG A 336 -0.90 -4.07 -25.77
C ARG A 336 -1.92 -3.28 -24.92
N ARG A 337 -2.30 -3.81 -23.75
CA ARG A 337 -3.27 -3.19 -22.85
C ARG A 337 -2.73 -1.88 -22.26
N THR A 338 -1.49 -1.89 -21.79
CA THR A 338 -0.78 -0.72 -21.25
C THR A 338 -0.58 0.37 -22.30
N ARG A 339 -0.13 0.01 -23.50
CA ARG A 339 -0.07 0.98 -24.63
C ARG A 339 -1.45 1.54 -24.97
N GLY A 340 -2.51 0.74 -24.82
CA GLY A 340 -3.89 1.19 -24.96
C GLY A 340 -4.27 2.25 -23.91
N MET A 341 -3.89 2.04 -22.65
CA MET A 341 -4.07 3.04 -21.58
C MET A 341 -3.28 4.32 -21.87
N GLY A 342 -2.01 4.21 -22.26
CA GLY A 342 -1.19 5.35 -22.64
C GLY A 342 -1.76 6.15 -23.81
N ARG A 343 -2.34 5.49 -24.83
CA ARG A 343 -3.05 6.18 -25.93
C ARG A 343 -4.30 6.91 -25.47
N MET A 344 -5.06 6.36 -24.52
CA MET A 344 -6.20 7.07 -23.92
C MET A 344 -5.73 8.31 -23.14
N GLY A 345 -4.58 8.24 -22.46
CA GLY A 345 -3.97 9.40 -21.82
C GLY A 345 -3.41 10.44 -22.81
N ALA A 346 -2.88 9.99 -23.96
CA ALA A 346 -2.33 10.86 -25.00
C ALA A 346 -3.38 11.79 -25.63
N VAL A 347 -4.65 11.36 -25.67
CA VAL A 347 -5.75 12.15 -26.27
C VAL A 347 -6.39 13.13 -25.28
N ILE A 348 -5.97 13.13 -24.01
CA ILE A 348 -6.44 14.09 -23.00
C ILE A 348 -5.74 15.43 -23.27
N PRO A 349 -6.50 16.51 -23.55
CA PRO A 349 -5.91 17.83 -23.74
C PRO A 349 -5.24 18.34 -22.47
N GLU A 350 -4.11 19.03 -22.61
CA GLU A 350 -3.39 19.64 -21.47
C GLU A 350 -4.32 20.59 -20.68
N ALA A 351 -5.14 21.39 -21.37
CA ALA A 351 -6.13 22.27 -20.74
C ALA A 351 -7.15 21.52 -19.85
N LEU A 352 -7.47 20.25 -20.17
CA LEU A 352 -8.35 19.44 -19.33
C LEU A 352 -7.62 18.96 -18.07
N LEU A 353 -6.34 18.61 -18.18
CA LEU A 353 -5.50 18.29 -17.04
C LEU A 353 -5.33 19.52 -16.13
N GLU A 354 -4.98 20.68 -16.68
CA GLU A 354 -4.86 21.93 -15.94
C GLU A 354 -6.17 22.28 -15.22
N ARG A 355 -7.32 22.11 -15.88
CA ARG A 355 -8.63 22.30 -15.26
C ARG A 355 -8.91 21.30 -14.14
N SER A 356 -8.50 20.04 -14.28
CA SER A 356 -8.60 19.03 -13.20
C SER A 356 -7.74 19.43 -12.00
N LEU A 357 -6.52 19.91 -12.23
CA LEU A 357 -5.63 20.39 -11.18
C LEU A 357 -6.17 21.64 -10.48
N ALA A 358 -6.65 22.63 -11.25
CA ALA A 358 -7.24 23.86 -10.71
C ALA A 358 -8.55 23.59 -9.93
N GLY A 359 -9.34 22.59 -10.35
CA GLY A 359 -10.58 22.19 -9.68
C GLY A 359 -10.39 21.34 -8.42
N GLU A 360 -9.15 20.99 -8.07
CA GLU A 360 -8.85 20.11 -6.93
C GLU A 360 -9.35 20.69 -5.61
N GLU A 361 -9.08 21.96 -5.33
CA GLU A 361 -9.42 22.57 -4.04
C GLU A 361 -10.93 22.55 -3.78
N GLN A 362 -11.72 22.86 -4.81
CA GLN A 362 -13.18 22.80 -4.73
C GLN A 362 -13.67 21.37 -4.51
N PHE A 363 -13.08 20.40 -5.22
CA PHE A 363 -13.41 18.99 -5.07
C PHE A 363 -13.04 18.47 -3.67
N THR A 364 -11.86 18.83 -3.17
CA THR A 364 -11.38 18.52 -1.81
C THR A 364 -12.33 19.06 -0.75
N ARG A 365 -12.74 20.33 -0.83
CA ARG A 365 -13.70 20.91 0.12
C ARG A 365 -15.04 20.16 0.13
N ARG A 366 -15.56 19.85 -1.07
CA ARG A 366 -16.82 19.11 -1.19
C ARG A 366 -16.71 17.71 -0.57
N LEU A 367 -15.69 16.94 -0.95
CA LEU A 367 -15.50 15.58 -0.46
C LEU A 367 -15.23 15.54 1.05
N ASN A 368 -14.47 16.51 1.57
CA ASN A 368 -14.14 16.63 3.00
C ASN A 368 -15.27 17.16 3.88
N SER A 369 -16.38 17.64 3.33
CA SER A 369 -17.52 18.12 4.13
C SER A 369 -18.01 17.09 5.16
N VAL A 370 -17.93 15.79 4.83
CA VAL A 370 -18.22 14.70 5.78
C VAL A 370 -17.28 14.71 6.99
N LEU A 371 -16.01 15.08 6.80
CA LEU A 371 -14.96 15.14 7.82
C LEU A 371 -14.93 16.46 8.60
N GLU A 372 -15.76 17.45 8.23
CA GLU A 372 -16.00 18.63 9.07
C GLU A 372 -16.84 18.24 10.30
N GLN A 373 -17.77 17.30 10.12
CA GLN A 373 -18.67 16.81 11.17
C GLN A 373 -18.18 15.53 11.85
N HIS A 374 -17.27 14.79 11.21
CA HIS A 374 -16.78 13.49 11.67
C HIS A 374 -15.25 13.50 11.77
N ASP A 375 -14.70 12.75 12.70
CA ASP A 375 -13.27 12.56 12.87
C ASP A 375 -12.71 11.56 11.84
N VAL A 376 -13.49 10.53 11.50
CA VAL A 376 -13.13 9.47 10.54
C VAL A 376 -14.34 9.12 9.67
N LEU A 377 -14.11 8.75 8.41
CA LEU A 377 -15.10 8.08 7.55
C LEU A 377 -14.70 6.62 7.33
N ILE A 378 -15.64 5.69 7.43
CA ILE A 378 -15.46 4.27 7.14
C ILE A 378 -16.25 3.87 5.90
N THR A 379 -15.57 3.17 4.99
CA THR A 379 -16.15 2.59 3.77
C THR A 379 -15.63 1.16 3.61
N PRO A 380 -16.23 0.30 2.78
CA PRO A 380 -15.53 -0.91 2.34
C PRO A 380 -14.24 -0.51 1.62
N THR A 381 -13.13 -1.25 1.77
CA THR A 381 -11.93 -0.95 0.97
C THR A 381 -12.13 -1.32 -0.51
N THR A 382 -12.82 -2.44 -0.74
CA THR A 382 -13.11 -2.98 -2.08
C THR A 382 -14.58 -3.36 -2.17
N ALA A 383 -15.18 -3.23 -3.35
CA ALA A 383 -16.58 -3.61 -3.56
C ALA A 383 -16.75 -5.12 -3.77
N THR A 384 -15.72 -5.81 -4.26
CA THR A 384 -15.77 -7.25 -4.58
C THR A 384 -14.56 -7.98 -3.98
N PRO A 385 -14.61 -9.33 -3.86
CA PRO A 385 -13.43 -10.15 -3.58
C PRO A 385 -12.35 -10.03 -4.67
N PRO A 386 -11.12 -10.51 -4.42
CA PRO A 386 -10.03 -10.46 -5.39
C PRO A 386 -10.39 -11.22 -6.68
N PRO A 387 -9.99 -10.70 -7.86
CA PRO A 387 -10.25 -11.36 -9.13
C PRO A 387 -9.53 -12.70 -9.20
N ARG A 388 -10.09 -13.61 -10.01
CA ARG A 388 -9.36 -14.82 -10.40
C ARG A 388 -8.18 -14.45 -11.29
N ILE A 389 -7.09 -15.19 -11.16
CA ILE A 389 -5.93 -15.06 -12.05
C ILE A 389 -6.38 -15.21 -13.50
N GLY A 390 -5.87 -14.33 -14.38
CA GLY A 390 -6.17 -14.36 -15.81
C GLY A 390 -7.54 -13.82 -16.20
N GLN A 391 -8.36 -13.34 -15.25
CA GLN A 391 -9.69 -12.76 -15.52
C GLN A 391 -9.64 -11.60 -16.54
N PHE A 392 -8.51 -10.87 -16.59
CA PHE A 392 -8.30 -9.74 -17.51
C PHE A 392 -7.40 -10.06 -18.70
N GLN A 393 -6.95 -11.31 -18.85
CA GLN A 393 -6.07 -11.71 -19.96
C GLN A 393 -6.78 -11.54 -21.31
N GLY A 394 -6.06 -11.00 -22.30
CA GLY A 394 -6.61 -10.73 -23.64
C GLY A 394 -7.61 -9.56 -23.73
N ARG A 395 -8.01 -8.96 -22.60
CA ARG A 395 -8.97 -7.84 -22.57
C ARG A 395 -8.31 -6.52 -22.93
N GLY A 396 -9.07 -5.64 -23.60
CA GLY A 396 -8.62 -4.31 -24.00
C GLY A 396 -8.64 -3.30 -22.84
N ALA A 397 -7.89 -2.20 -23.00
CA ALA A 397 -7.68 -1.18 -21.97
C ALA A 397 -8.98 -0.61 -21.37
N LEU A 398 -9.90 -0.12 -22.22
CA LEU A 398 -11.16 0.47 -21.78
C LEU A 398 -12.06 -0.54 -21.03
N TRP A 399 -12.11 -1.78 -21.50
CA TRP A 399 -12.90 -2.83 -20.84
C TRP A 399 -12.31 -3.15 -19.46
N THR A 400 -10.99 -3.34 -19.38
CA THR A 400 -10.32 -3.60 -18.11
C THR A 400 -10.53 -2.44 -17.14
N LEU A 401 -10.38 -1.19 -17.59
CA LEU A 401 -10.58 0.00 -16.76
C LEU A 401 -11.98 0.03 -16.11
N ASN A 402 -13.03 -0.16 -16.89
CA ASN A 402 -14.40 -0.14 -16.37
C ASN A 402 -14.65 -1.27 -15.35
N MET A 403 -14.15 -2.47 -15.64
CA MET A 403 -14.32 -3.60 -14.74
C MET A 403 -13.58 -3.40 -13.41
N VAL A 404 -12.31 -2.96 -13.45
CA VAL A 404 -11.54 -2.75 -12.22
C VAL A 404 -12.08 -1.58 -11.41
N ALA A 405 -12.57 -0.51 -12.05
CA ALA A 405 -13.23 0.60 -11.35
C ALA A 405 -14.46 0.12 -10.55
N GLY A 406 -15.22 -0.83 -11.10
CA GLY A 406 -16.34 -1.45 -10.40
C GLY A 406 -15.94 -2.33 -9.20
N MET A 407 -14.74 -2.91 -9.21
CA MET A 407 -14.23 -3.77 -8.14
C MET A 407 -13.67 -2.98 -6.94
N VAL A 408 -13.03 -1.83 -7.20
CA VAL A 408 -12.31 -1.04 -6.17
C VAL A 408 -12.70 0.44 -6.14
N PRO A 409 -14.01 0.77 -6.09
CA PRO A 409 -14.52 2.12 -6.37
C PRO A 409 -14.20 3.18 -5.31
N TYR A 410 -13.83 2.77 -4.10
CA TYR A 410 -13.74 3.64 -2.92
C TYR A 410 -12.41 4.39 -2.76
N ASN A 411 -11.40 4.09 -3.59
CA ASN A 411 -10.01 4.41 -3.24
C ASN A 411 -9.50 5.70 -3.88
N GLY A 412 -9.71 5.88 -5.19
CA GLY A 412 -9.01 6.90 -6.00
C GLY A 412 -9.35 8.34 -5.64
N VAL A 413 -10.55 8.61 -5.13
CA VAL A 413 -10.94 9.99 -4.75
C VAL A 413 -10.04 10.54 -3.64
N TRP A 414 -9.62 9.69 -2.68
CA TRP A 414 -8.74 10.08 -1.58
C TRP A 414 -7.28 10.28 -2.00
N ASN A 415 -6.90 9.79 -3.19
CA ASN A 415 -5.61 10.15 -3.82
C ASN A 415 -5.67 11.54 -4.43
N VAL A 416 -6.76 11.88 -5.12
CA VAL A 416 -6.98 13.22 -5.70
C VAL A 416 -6.89 14.27 -4.61
N THR A 417 -7.62 14.07 -3.52
CA THR A 417 -7.78 15.07 -2.45
C THR A 417 -6.68 14.99 -1.38
N GLY A 418 -5.86 13.94 -1.39
CA GLY A 418 -4.61 13.82 -0.63
C GLY A 418 -4.72 13.26 0.80
N GLN A 419 -5.92 13.06 1.35
CA GLN A 419 -6.21 12.65 2.73
C GLN A 419 -5.55 11.33 3.08
N PRO A 420 -5.10 11.11 4.32
CA PRO A 420 -4.68 9.80 4.75
C PRO A 420 -5.86 8.81 4.77
N ALA A 421 -5.61 7.58 4.34
CA ALA A 421 -6.59 6.51 4.35
C ALA A 421 -5.93 5.15 4.61
N ALA A 422 -6.50 4.32 5.47
CA ALA A 422 -5.97 3.02 5.83
C ALA A 422 -6.94 1.89 5.48
N SER A 423 -6.44 0.78 4.94
CA SER A 423 -7.19 -0.48 4.92
C SER A 423 -6.90 -1.25 6.20
N VAL A 424 -7.97 -1.68 6.87
CA VAL A 424 -7.94 -2.45 8.12
C VAL A 424 -8.63 -3.79 7.88
N PRO A 425 -8.02 -4.92 8.25
CA PRO A 425 -8.65 -6.24 8.17
C PRO A 425 -9.97 -6.27 8.95
N ALA A 426 -11.01 -6.72 8.26
CA ALA A 426 -12.39 -6.65 8.72
C ALA A 426 -13.07 -8.04 8.78
N GLY A 427 -12.27 -9.10 8.91
CA GLY A 427 -12.73 -10.49 8.96
C GLY A 427 -12.65 -11.18 7.60
N PHE A 428 -13.34 -12.32 7.48
CA PHE A 428 -13.34 -13.17 6.30
C PHE A 428 -14.73 -13.29 5.67
N GLY A 429 -14.75 -13.42 4.35
CA GLY A 429 -15.96 -13.76 3.61
C GLY A 429 -16.32 -15.24 3.74
N ALA A 430 -17.50 -15.61 3.24
CA ALA A 430 -17.92 -17.01 3.16
C ALA A 430 -17.02 -17.85 2.22
N ASP A 431 -16.26 -17.18 1.35
CA ASP A 431 -15.24 -17.76 0.48
C ASP A 431 -13.89 -18.01 1.16
N GLY A 432 -13.76 -17.72 2.46
CA GLY A 432 -12.52 -17.87 3.21
C GLY A 432 -11.45 -16.81 2.90
N LEU A 433 -11.81 -15.77 2.15
CA LEU A 433 -10.87 -14.70 1.79
C LEU A 433 -11.00 -13.49 2.71
N PRO A 434 -9.90 -12.77 3.00
CA PRO A 434 -9.95 -11.55 3.79
C PRO A 434 -10.89 -10.50 3.20
N ARG A 435 -11.52 -9.73 4.09
CA ARG A 435 -12.25 -8.49 3.78
C ARG A 435 -11.59 -7.34 4.53
N GLY A 436 -11.68 -6.14 3.97
CA GLY A 436 -11.12 -4.93 4.58
C GLY A 436 -12.11 -3.78 4.56
N VAL A 437 -12.07 -2.97 5.62
CA VAL A 437 -12.69 -1.64 5.63
C VAL A 437 -11.61 -0.58 5.47
N GLN A 438 -11.97 0.51 4.80
CA GLN A 438 -11.15 1.69 4.66
C GLN A 438 -11.54 2.73 5.69
N LEU A 439 -10.58 3.17 6.50
CA LEU A 439 -10.68 4.35 7.36
C LEU A 439 -10.10 5.55 6.62
N VAL A 440 -10.80 6.67 6.58
CA VAL A 440 -10.35 7.92 5.95
C VAL A 440 -10.31 9.01 7.01
N GLY A 441 -9.16 9.65 7.16
CA GLY A 441 -8.92 10.67 8.18
C GLY A 441 -8.99 12.08 7.63
N ARG A 442 -8.99 13.05 8.54
CA ARG A 442 -8.81 14.47 8.19
C ARG A 442 -7.43 14.70 7.54
N PRO A 443 -7.26 15.80 6.79
CA PRO A 443 -5.95 16.18 6.26
C PRO A 443 -4.86 16.17 7.34
N GLY A 444 -3.81 15.37 7.13
CA GLY A 444 -2.68 15.23 8.07
C GLY A 444 -2.97 14.48 9.38
N ASP A 445 -4.13 13.82 9.51
CA ASP A 445 -4.53 13.11 10.73
C ASP A 445 -4.29 11.59 10.66
N GLU A 446 -3.11 11.18 10.20
CA GLU A 446 -2.69 9.77 10.28
C GLU A 446 -2.68 9.25 11.73
N ALA A 447 -2.43 10.13 12.70
CA ALA A 447 -2.38 9.80 14.11
C ALA A 447 -3.72 9.23 14.61
N ALA A 448 -4.85 9.84 14.27
CA ALA A 448 -6.16 9.31 14.63
C ALA A 448 -6.46 7.96 13.95
N LEU A 449 -6.04 7.78 12.69
CA LEU A 449 -6.22 6.53 11.97
C LEU A 449 -5.42 5.38 12.60
N LEU A 450 -4.17 5.64 12.99
CA LEU A 450 -3.31 4.65 13.64
C LEU A 450 -3.82 4.30 15.04
N ALA A 451 -4.26 5.29 15.83
CA ALA A 451 -4.85 5.05 17.15
C ALA A 451 -6.13 4.19 17.04
N LEU A 452 -7.04 4.56 16.14
CA LEU A 452 -8.28 3.81 15.92
C LEU A 452 -8.00 2.40 15.39
N ALA A 453 -7.09 2.26 14.42
CA ALA A 453 -6.71 0.95 13.89
C ALA A 453 -6.06 0.08 14.98
N GLY A 454 -5.22 0.64 15.85
CA GLY A 454 -4.62 -0.07 16.98
C GLY A 454 -5.68 -0.60 17.96
N GLN A 455 -6.72 0.19 18.23
CA GLN A 455 -7.86 -0.26 19.03
C GLN A 455 -8.64 -1.40 18.36
N ILE A 456 -8.88 -1.32 17.04
CA ILE A 456 -9.52 -2.42 16.29
C ILE A 456 -8.62 -3.66 16.28
N GLU A 457 -7.29 -3.50 16.17
CA GLU A 457 -6.31 -4.60 16.21
C GLU A 457 -6.40 -5.37 17.53
N ALA A 458 -6.48 -4.65 18.65
CA ALA A 458 -6.56 -5.24 19.97
C ALA A 458 -7.82 -6.13 20.13
N GLU A 459 -8.95 -5.72 19.56
CA GLU A 459 -10.21 -6.46 19.65
C GLU A 459 -10.31 -7.61 18.64
N ARG A 460 -9.84 -7.42 17.41
CA ARG A 460 -9.99 -8.41 16.33
C ARG A 460 -8.82 -9.39 16.22
N GLN A 461 -7.64 -9.02 16.73
CA GLN A 461 -6.43 -9.84 16.73
C GLN A 461 -6.07 -10.46 15.37
N TRP A 462 -6.40 -9.78 14.26
CA TRP A 462 -6.14 -10.29 12.91
C TRP A 462 -4.68 -10.66 12.62
N PRO A 463 -3.63 -10.13 13.29
CA PRO A 463 -2.26 -10.59 13.04
C PRO A 463 -2.02 -12.07 13.40
N ALA A 464 -2.93 -12.68 14.18
CA ALA A 464 -2.92 -14.12 14.48
C ALA A 464 -3.39 -14.97 13.28
N GLU A 465 -4.15 -14.40 12.35
CA GLU A 465 -4.66 -15.07 11.16
C GLU A 465 -3.54 -15.16 10.12
N ARG A 466 -3.19 -16.39 9.72
CA ARG A 466 -2.10 -16.67 8.77
C ARG A 466 -2.61 -17.51 7.61
N PRO A 467 -2.14 -17.28 6.38
CA PRO A 467 -2.53 -18.14 5.28
C PRO A 467 -1.97 -19.57 5.53
N PRO A 468 -2.81 -20.63 5.55
CA PRO A 468 -2.45 -21.94 6.11
C PRO A 468 -1.24 -22.61 5.46
N GLU A 469 -1.02 -22.38 4.16
CA GLU A 469 0.07 -22.99 3.39
C GLU A 469 1.45 -22.46 3.78
N PHE A 470 1.49 -21.31 4.47
CA PHE A 470 2.71 -20.57 4.81
C PHE A 470 2.91 -20.35 6.31
N ALA A 471 1.97 -20.83 7.14
CA ALA A 471 1.93 -20.63 8.59
C ALA A 471 2.92 -21.52 9.36
#